data_AF-A0A411MGI2-F1
#
_entry.id   AF-A0A411MGI2-F1
#
_cell.length_a   1.000
_cell.length_b   1.000
_cell.length_c   1.000
_cell.angle_alpha   90.00
_cell.angle_beta   90.00
_cell.angle_gamma   90.00
#
_symmetry.space_group_name_H-M   'P 1'
#
loop_
_entity.id
_entity.type
_entity.pdbx_description
1 polymer ?
#
loop_
_entity_poly.entity_id
_entity_poly.type
_entity_poly.pdbx_seq_one_letter_code
_entity_poly.pdbx_strand_id
1 'polypeptide(L)'
;MSTLRSCLLVTMLLSVSLGAQAYQSVYQGTLGKQAITLVIEKTNDYKHGFYFYDRYRTPIRLKRSVSYTRQLSMDELDSGGLPSARLKFFDIDSNPYGEPVHGNWTAYSNTKQLPLALRMVANFGHQQVWPGGTPALPQAAATERFYFQIPLAESYDQVKTIEVMDKASGKRVQTLEVGLPGCYSQGIDTLKVRIESGSTQVLLEPNRHCLGKVFEWRQDKEQFEALN
;
A
#
# COMPACT_ATOMS: atom_id res chain seq x y z
N MET A 1 34.01 42.36 -19.73
CA MET A 1 33.17 41.86 -18.63
C MET A 1 31.82 41.40 -19.19
N SER A 2 31.67 40.17 -19.68
CA SER A 2 30.40 39.76 -20.32
C SER A 2 30.17 38.25 -20.46
N THR A 3 30.87 37.36 -19.74
CA THR A 3 30.71 35.91 -19.97
C THR A 3 30.61 35.06 -18.70
N LEU A 4 30.56 35.67 -17.51
CA LEU A 4 30.44 34.93 -16.25
C LEU A 4 29.04 34.93 -15.60
N ARG A 5 28.04 35.61 -16.20
CA ARG A 5 26.70 35.73 -15.60
C ARG A 5 25.65 34.73 -16.10
N SER A 6 25.89 34.04 -17.21
CA SER A 6 24.87 33.15 -17.80
C SER A 6 24.94 31.68 -17.36
N CYS A 7 25.98 31.26 -16.63
CA CYS A 7 26.11 29.86 -16.19
C CYS A 7 25.48 29.57 -14.81
N LEU A 8 25.09 30.59 -14.05
CA LEU A 8 24.57 30.43 -12.67
C LEU A 8 23.05 30.34 -12.57
N LEU A 9 22.30 30.61 -13.65
CA LEU A 9 20.84 30.56 -13.66
C LEU A 9 20.26 29.24 -14.19
N VAL A 10 21.05 28.43 -14.90
CA VAL A 10 20.58 27.14 -15.46
C VAL A 10 20.73 25.99 -14.45
N THR A 11 21.65 26.10 -13.49
CA THR A 11 21.82 25.10 -12.41
C THR A 11 20.82 25.25 -11.25
N MET A 12 20.09 26.37 -11.15
CA MET A 12 19.12 26.59 -10.07
C MET A 12 17.71 26.06 -10.37
N LEU A 13 17.42 25.64 -11.62
CA LEU A 13 16.11 25.12 -12.02
C LEU A 13 15.96 23.58 -11.92
N LEU A 14 16.99 22.84 -11.50
CA LEU A 14 16.95 21.36 -11.46
C LEU A 14 16.63 20.74 -10.08
N SER A 15 16.31 21.53 -9.05
CA SER A 15 16.32 21.03 -7.66
C SER A 15 14.96 20.93 -6.97
N VAL A 16 13.83 21.11 -7.66
CA VAL A 16 12.51 20.97 -7.02
C VAL A 16 11.57 20.11 -7.86
N SER A 17 11.98 18.89 -8.18
CA SER A 17 11.00 17.82 -8.27
C SER A 17 10.61 17.43 -6.85
N LEU A 18 9.71 18.23 -6.25
CA LEU A 18 8.90 17.78 -5.12
C LEU A 18 8.23 16.48 -5.58
N GLY A 19 8.79 15.35 -5.16
CA GLY A 19 8.21 14.04 -5.44
C GLY A 19 6.76 14.09 -5.01
N ALA A 20 5.85 13.73 -5.92
CA ALA A 20 4.43 13.73 -5.64
C ALA A 20 4.18 12.89 -4.38
N GLN A 21 3.73 13.56 -3.33
CA GLN A 21 3.52 12.92 -2.04
C GLN A 21 2.31 11.98 -2.14
N ALA A 22 2.58 10.67 -2.05
CA ALA A 22 1.60 9.61 -1.86
C ALA A 22 1.10 9.50 -0.41
N TYR A 23 -0.21 9.56 -0.18
CA TYR A 23 -0.88 9.42 1.11
C TYR A 23 -1.57 8.06 1.17
N GLN A 24 -1.48 7.34 2.29
CA GLN A 24 -2.15 6.04 2.44
C GLN A 24 -3.23 6.09 3.52
N SER A 25 -4.39 5.54 3.24
CA SER A 25 -5.47 5.37 4.22
C SER A 25 -5.93 3.92 4.22
N VAL A 26 -6.07 3.37 5.42
CA VAL A 26 -6.54 2.00 5.67
C VAL A 26 -7.94 2.07 6.23
N TYR A 27 -8.84 1.30 5.64
CA TYR A 27 -10.23 1.20 6.00
C TYR A 27 -10.59 -0.25 6.33
N GLN A 28 -11.47 -0.45 7.30
CA GLN A 28 -12.02 -1.75 7.65
C GLN A 28 -13.53 -1.70 7.71
N GLY A 29 -14.17 -2.80 7.36
CA GLY A 29 -15.62 -2.93 7.43
C GLY A 29 -16.09 -4.08 6.56
N THR A 30 -17.15 -3.87 5.77
CA THR A 30 -17.81 -4.96 5.03
C THR A 30 -18.03 -4.65 3.56
N LEU A 31 -17.89 -5.69 2.74
CA LEU A 31 -18.42 -5.80 1.38
C LEU A 31 -19.51 -6.89 1.39
N GLY A 32 -20.77 -6.46 1.21
CA GLY A 32 -21.93 -7.31 1.47
C GLY A 32 -21.95 -7.76 2.93
N LYS A 33 -21.75 -9.06 3.16
CA LYS A 33 -21.68 -9.66 4.51
C LYS A 33 -20.26 -10.04 4.93
N GLN A 34 -19.26 -9.80 4.07
CA GLN A 34 -17.90 -10.26 4.29
C GLN A 34 -17.04 -9.12 4.80
N ALA A 35 -16.24 -9.37 5.83
CA ALA A 35 -15.29 -8.41 6.35
C ALA A 35 -14.14 -8.18 5.36
N ILE A 36 -13.80 -6.92 5.12
CA ILE A 36 -12.71 -6.51 4.25
C ILE A 36 -11.84 -5.44 4.89
N THR A 37 -10.58 -5.44 4.47
CA THR A 37 -9.65 -4.32 4.66
C THR A 37 -9.35 -3.71 3.30
N LEU A 38 -9.47 -2.39 3.18
CA LEU A 38 -9.20 -1.60 1.99
C LEU A 38 -8.04 -0.65 2.27
N VAL A 39 -7.05 -0.61 1.39
CA VAL A 39 -5.95 0.36 1.44
C VAL A 39 -6.00 1.22 0.19
N ILE A 40 -6.11 2.53 0.38
CA ILE A 40 -6.08 3.52 -0.70
C ILE A 40 -4.79 4.31 -0.60
N GLU A 41 -4.07 4.40 -1.71
CA GLU A 41 -2.98 5.33 -1.91
C GLU A 41 -3.40 6.46 -2.86
N LYS A 42 -3.17 7.70 -2.42
CA LYS A 42 -3.48 8.92 -3.15
C LYS A 42 -2.19 9.66 -3.48
N THR A 43 -1.94 9.90 -4.76
CA THR A 43 -0.80 10.69 -5.24
C THR A 43 -1.31 11.76 -6.18
N ASN A 44 -1.22 13.03 -5.76
CA ASN A 44 -1.91 14.15 -6.43
C ASN A 44 -3.43 13.85 -6.58
N ASP A 45 -3.95 13.90 -7.80
CA ASP A 45 -5.35 13.62 -8.13
C ASP A 45 -5.63 12.13 -8.36
N TYR A 46 -4.58 11.31 -8.41
CA TYR A 46 -4.70 9.87 -8.66
C TYR A 46 -4.87 9.11 -7.37
N LYS A 47 -5.77 8.13 -7.40
CA LYS A 47 -5.96 7.15 -6.35
C LYS A 47 -5.85 5.76 -6.92
N HIS A 48 -5.21 4.89 -6.18
CA HIS A 48 -5.19 3.46 -6.45
C HIS A 48 -5.11 2.72 -5.14
N GLY A 49 -5.10 1.40 -5.17
CA GLY A 49 -5.13 0.65 -3.93
C GLY A 49 -5.30 -0.83 -4.14
N PHE A 50 -5.61 -1.49 -3.05
CA PHE A 50 -6.04 -2.87 -3.03
C PHE A 50 -6.99 -3.07 -1.85
N TYR A 51 -7.78 -4.12 -1.91
CA TYR A 51 -8.51 -4.59 -0.75
C TYR A 51 -8.32 -6.09 -0.61
N PHE A 52 -8.68 -6.65 0.53
CA PHE A 52 -8.76 -8.08 0.70
C PHE A 52 -9.89 -8.43 1.65
N TYR A 53 -10.46 -9.61 1.46
CA TYR A 53 -11.34 -10.21 2.46
C TYR A 53 -10.50 -10.66 3.64
N ASP A 54 -10.88 -10.27 4.85
CA ASP A 54 -10.10 -10.55 6.06
C ASP A 54 -9.93 -12.05 6.30
N ARG A 55 -10.87 -12.88 5.80
CA ARG A 55 -10.77 -14.34 5.85
C ARG A 55 -9.65 -14.90 4.96
N TYR A 56 -9.34 -14.24 3.84
CA TYR A 56 -8.39 -14.75 2.84
C TYR A 56 -7.06 -14.00 2.85
N ARG A 57 -7.05 -12.70 3.20
CA ARG A 57 -5.87 -11.82 3.23
C ARG A 57 -5.04 -11.83 1.95
N THR A 58 -5.67 -12.14 0.82
CA THR A 58 -5.06 -12.06 -0.51
C THR A 58 -5.44 -10.71 -1.12
N PRO A 59 -4.47 -9.81 -1.39
CA PRO A 59 -4.72 -8.53 -2.03
C PRO A 59 -5.39 -8.67 -3.39
N ILE A 60 -6.47 -7.93 -3.60
CA ILE A 60 -7.16 -7.73 -4.87
C ILE A 60 -6.88 -6.29 -5.30
N ARG A 61 -6.17 -6.14 -6.42
CA ARG A 61 -5.69 -4.84 -6.89
C ARG A 61 -6.85 -4.00 -7.45
N LEU A 62 -6.76 -2.69 -7.24
CA LEU A 62 -7.66 -1.71 -7.80
C LEU A 62 -6.93 -0.89 -8.86
N LYS A 63 -7.56 -0.71 -10.01
CA LYS A 63 -7.07 0.15 -11.09
C LYS A 63 -6.95 1.59 -10.59
N ARG A 64 -5.88 2.26 -11.04
CA ARG A 64 -5.71 3.69 -10.82
C ARG A 64 -6.89 4.47 -11.40
N SER A 65 -7.40 5.39 -10.60
CA SER A 65 -8.54 6.24 -10.90
C SER A 65 -8.24 7.69 -10.52
N VAL A 66 -8.99 8.63 -11.08
CA VAL A 66 -8.90 10.05 -10.72
C VAL A 66 -10.19 10.45 -10.01
N SER A 67 -10.04 11.22 -8.94
CA SER A 67 -11.18 11.69 -8.15
C SER A 67 -11.60 13.07 -8.65
N TYR A 68 -12.57 13.14 -9.57
CA TYR A 68 -13.06 14.42 -10.09
C TYR A 68 -14.20 15.04 -9.25
N THR A 69 -14.74 14.31 -8.26
CA THR A 69 -15.89 14.74 -7.44
C THR A 69 -15.82 14.11 -6.03
N ARG A 70 -16.89 14.29 -5.22
CA ARG A 70 -17.13 13.57 -3.96
C ARG A 70 -17.33 12.05 -4.12
N GLN A 71 -17.32 11.54 -5.37
CA GLN A 71 -17.43 10.13 -5.67
C GLN A 71 -16.09 9.59 -6.17
N LEU A 72 -15.62 8.51 -5.54
CA LEU A 72 -14.47 7.75 -6.01
C LEU A 72 -14.98 6.45 -6.63
N SER A 73 -14.62 6.18 -7.87
CA SER A 73 -14.86 4.89 -8.52
C SER A 73 -13.53 4.23 -8.86
N MET A 74 -13.31 3.00 -8.43
CA MET A 74 -12.11 2.23 -8.72
C MET A 74 -12.52 0.85 -9.25
N ASP A 75 -11.85 0.40 -10.29
CA ASP A 75 -12.12 -0.91 -10.88
C ASP A 75 -11.29 -1.97 -10.18
N GLU A 76 -11.94 -3.03 -9.72
CA GLU A 76 -11.29 -4.25 -9.28
C GLU A 76 -10.65 -4.95 -10.47
N LEU A 77 -9.43 -5.46 -10.29
CA LEU A 77 -8.71 -6.23 -11.29
C LEU A 77 -8.74 -7.72 -10.94
N ASP A 78 -9.01 -8.55 -11.94
CA ASP A 78 -8.82 -10.00 -11.85
C ASP A 78 -7.34 -10.39 -11.90
N SER A 79 -7.05 -11.70 -11.84
CA SER A 79 -5.68 -12.23 -11.90
C SER A 79 -4.97 -11.94 -13.22
N GLY A 80 -5.70 -11.64 -14.30
CA GLY A 80 -5.16 -11.22 -15.59
C GLY A 80 -4.96 -9.71 -15.71
N GLY A 81 -5.31 -8.94 -14.67
CA GLY A 81 -5.25 -7.49 -14.68
C GLY A 81 -6.41 -6.82 -15.42
N LEU A 82 -7.48 -7.56 -15.73
CA LEU A 82 -8.67 -7.03 -16.39
C LEU A 82 -9.73 -6.59 -15.36
N PRO A 83 -10.50 -5.52 -15.64
CA PRO A 83 -11.56 -5.09 -14.76
C PRO A 83 -12.65 -6.17 -14.56
N SER A 84 -12.89 -6.60 -13.32
CA SER A 84 -13.91 -7.60 -12.95
C SER A 84 -15.17 -6.98 -12.32
N ALA A 85 -14.99 -5.87 -11.60
CA ALA A 85 -16.03 -5.17 -10.88
C ALA A 85 -15.66 -3.70 -10.63
N ARG A 86 -16.62 -2.91 -10.17
CA ARG A 86 -16.42 -1.51 -9.76
C ARG A 86 -16.76 -1.30 -8.30
N LEU A 87 -15.84 -0.71 -7.56
CA LEU A 87 -16.10 -0.14 -6.25
C LEU A 87 -16.41 1.33 -6.41
N LYS A 88 -17.55 1.78 -5.90
CA LYS A 88 -17.95 3.19 -5.86
C LYS A 88 -18.13 3.61 -4.41
N PHE A 89 -17.43 4.67 -4.01
CA PHE A 89 -17.48 5.26 -2.67
C PHE A 89 -18.06 6.67 -2.73
N PHE A 90 -18.76 7.05 -1.68
CA PHE A 90 -19.28 8.40 -1.48
C PHE A 90 -18.52 9.06 -0.33
N ASP A 91 -18.01 10.29 -0.55
CA ASP A 91 -17.40 11.14 0.48
C ASP A 91 -16.20 10.52 1.21
N ILE A 92 -15.44 9.66 0.53
CA ILE A 92 -14.30 8.94 1.13
C ILE A 92 -13.16 9.86 1.60
N ASP A 93 -12.99 11.03 0.97
CA ASP A 93 -11.98 12.03 1.35
C ASP A 93 -12.52 13.10 2.32
N SER A 94 -13.84 13.25 2.41
CA SER A 94 -14.52 14.30 3.19
C SER A 94 -14.96 13.82 4.57
N ASN A 95 -14.95 12.51 4.82
CA ASN A 95 -15.39 11.96 6.09
C ASN A 95 -14.35 12.14 7.20
N PRO A 96 -14.76 12.61 8.39
CA PRO A 96 -13.92 12.61 9.58
C PRO A 96 -13.40 11.21 9.90
N TYR A 97 -12.24 11.13 10.56
CA TYR A 97 -11.68 9.87 11.04
C TYR A 97 -12.70 9.09 11.87
N GLY A 98 -12.89 7.80 11.55
CA GLY A 98 -13.82 6.90 12.24
C GLY A 98 -15.27 6.94 11.77
N GLU A 99 -15.69 7.91 10.95
CA GLU A 99 -17.02 7.93 10.35
C GLU A 99 -17.17 6.89 9.23
N PRO A 100 -18.35 6.27 9.08
CA PRO A 100 -18.58 5.26 8.06
C PRO A 100 -18.62 5.89 6.66
N VAL A 101 -17.77 5.38 5.78
CA VAL A 101 -17.81 5.58 4.33
C VAL A 101 -18.68 4.48 3.73
N HIS A 102 -19.68 4.90 2.95
CA HIS A 102 -20.58 4.00 2.26
C HIS A 102 -20.28 3.94 0.77
N GLY A 103 -20.67 2.83 0.15
CA GLY A 103 -20.45 2.61 -1.26
C GLY A 103 -21.15 1.36 -1.77
N ASN A 104 -20.87 1.01 -3.02
CA ASN A 104 -21.32 -0.23 -3.63
C ASN A 104 -20.18 -0.86 -4.43
N TRP A 105 -20.12 -2.19 -4.39
CA TRP A 105 -19.38 -3.02 -5.33
C TRP A 105 -20.35 -3.54 -6.39
N THR A 106 -19.99 -3.46 -7.67
CA THR A 106 -20.84 -3.92 -8.78
C THR A 106 -20.04 -4.83 -9.71
N ALA A 107 -20.46 -6.09 -9.84
CA ALA A 107 -19.89 -7.04 -10.79
C ALA A 107 -20.16 -6.63 -12.24
N TYR A 108 -19.17 -6.72 -13.12
CA TYR A 108 -19.40 -6.48 -14.55
C TYR A 108 -20.09 -7.64 -15.25
N SER A 109 -19.87 -8.88 -14.80
CA SER A 109 -20.39 -10.08 -15.49
C SER A 109 -21.91 -10.24 -15.40
N ASN A 110 -22.52 -9.82 -14.29
CA ASN A 110 -23.94 -10.04 -14.01
C ASN A 110 -24.63 -8.87 -13.33
N THR A 111 -23.98 -7.71 -13.24
CA THR A 111 -24.50 -6.48 -12.61
C THR A 111 -24.86 -6.61 -11.12
N LYS A 112 -24.51 -7.72 -10.47
CA LYS A 112 -24.78 -7.93 -9.04
C LYS A 112 -24.13 -6.83 -8.23
N GLN A 113 -24.90 -6.23 -7.33
CA GLN A 113 -24.44 -5.18 -6.43
C GLN A 113 -24.33 -5.70 -4.99
N LEU A 114 -23.29 -5.27 -4.30
CA LEU A 114 -23.07 -5.55 -2.88
C LEU A 114 -22.76 -4.23 -2.16
N PRO A 115 -23.37 -3.94 -1.00
CA PRO A 115 -23.10 -2.70 -0.28
C PRO A 115 -21.69 -2.71 0.32
N LEU A 116 -21.06 -1.54 0.37
CA LEU A 116 -19.83 -1.28 1.10
C LEU A 116 -20.15 -0.39 2.30
N ALA A 117 -19.60 -0.75 3.46
CA ALA A 117 -19.64 0.06 4.66
C ALA A 117 -18.30 -0.08 5.37
N LEU A 118 -17.51 0.99 5.39
CA LEU A 118 -16.12 0.98 5.84
C LEU A 118 -15.87 2.13 6.80
N ARG A 119 -14.91 1.98 7.72
CA ARG A 119 -14.42 3.06 8.57
C ARG A 119 -12.92 3.17 8.40
N MET A 120 -12.40 4.40 8.36
CA MET A 120 -10.96 4.59 8.36
C MET A 120 -10.39 4.16 9.71
N VAL A 121 -9.35 3.34 9.70
CA VAL A 121 -8.67 2.82 10.89
C VAL A 121 -7.20 3.23 10.95
N ALA A 122 -6.62 3.64 9.82
CA ALA A 122 -5.33 4.31 9.82
C ALA A 122 -5.22 5.33 8.67
N ASN A 123 -4.45 6.39 8.90
CA ASN A 123 -4.07 7.36 7.89
C ASN A 123 -2.58 7.68 8.02
N PHE A 124 -1.85 7.60 6.93
CA PHE A 124 -0.41 7.84 6.83
C PHE A 124 -0.17 9.12 6.01
N GLY A 125 -0.71 10.24 6.49
CA GLY A 125 -0.63 11.54 5.82
C GLY A 125 0.40 12.49 6.42
N HIS A 126 0.69 13.57 5.68
CA HIS A 126 1.82 14.49 5.88
C HIS A 126 1.99 15.11 7.28
N GLN A 127 0.91 15.29 8.04
CA GLN A 127 0.98 16.01 9.32
C GLN A 127 1.03 15.09 10.54
N GLN A 128 0.37 13.94 10.48
CA GLN A 128 0.39 12.96 11.55
C GLN A 128 -0.13 11.62 11.06
N VAL A 129 0.52 10.55 11.49
CA VAL A 129 -0.06 9.22 11.40
C VAL A 129 -1.19 9.10 12.42
N TRP A 130 -2.36 8.67 11.95
CA TRP A 130 -3.52 8.40 12.80
C TRP A 130 -3.88 6.91 12.73
N PRO A 131 -4.26 6.26 13.85
CA PRO A 131 -4.11 6.77 15.22
C PRO A 131 -2.62 6.98 15.56
N GLY A 132 -2.35 7.80 16.59
CA GLY A 132 -0.98 7.97 17.06
C GLY A 132 -0.34 6.63 17.46
N GLY A 133 0.98 6.52 17.32
CA GLY A 133 1.74 5.28 17.53
C GLY A 133 2.38 4.81 16.23
N THR A 134 2.44 3.49 16.02
CA THR A 134 3.04 2.86 14.84
C THR A 134 2.04 1.92 14.15
N PRO A 135 0.92 2.42 13.61
CA PRO A 135 0.02 1.58 12.85
C PRO A 135 0.76 0.94 11.66
N ALA A 136 0.29 -0.24 11.27
CA ALA A 136 0.88 -0.97 10.17
C ALA A 136 0.19 -0.64 8.85
N LEU A 137 0.96 -0.30 7.83
CA LEU A 137 0.51 -0.15 6.45
C LEU A 137 0.53 -1.53 5.77
N PRO A 138 -0.64 -2.13 5.46
CA PRO A 138 -0.68 -3.38 4.73
C PRO A 138 -0.07 -3.21 3.33
N GLN A 139 0.64 -4.24 2.86
CA GLN A 139 1.29 -4.24 1.56
C GLN A 139 0.49 -5.05 0.54
N ALA A 140 0.56 -4.62 -0.71
CA ALA A 140 -0.15 -5.28 -1.81
C ALA A 140 0.56 -6.55 -2.32
N ALA A 141 1.75 -6.86 -1.78
CA ALA A 141 2.46 -8.11 -2.01
C ALA A 141 2.05 -9.16 -0.99
N ALA A 142 1.90 -10.41 -1.44
CA ALA A 142 1.55 -11.55 -0.61
C ALA A 142 2.00 -12.86 -1.28
N THR A 143 2.05 -13.94 -0.52
CA THR A 143 2.28 -15.31 -1.00
C THR A 143 1.02 -16.15 -0.78
N GLU A 144 1.07 -17.46 -1.04
CA GLU A 144 -0.03 -18.34 -0.66
C GLU A 144 -0.25 -18.40 0.86
N ARG A 145 0.85 -18.33 1.64
CA ARG A 145 0.83 -18.49 3.10
C ARG A 145 0.88 -17.17 3.87
N PHE A 146 1.57 -16.16 3.34
CA PHE A 146 1.92 -14.95 4.08
C PHE A 146 1.36 -13.70 3.41
N TYR A 147 1.07 -12.68 4.23
CA TYR A 147 0.90 -11.30 3.80
C TYR A 147 1.80 -10.42 4.66
N PHE A 148 2.04 -9.19 4.20
CA PHE A 148 3.04 -8.32 4.80
C PHE A 148 2.47 -6.96 5.16
N GLN A 149 3.02 -6.36 6.21
CA GLN A 149 2.68 -5.00 6.61
C GLN A 149 3.93 -4.29 7.13
N ILE A 150 3.94 -2.97 7.03
CA ILE A 150 5.05 -2.12 7.46
C ILE A 150 4.55 -1.19 8.57
N PRO A 151 5.03 -1.33 9.82
CA PRO A 151 4.78 -0.36 10.87
C PRO A 151 5.43 0.99 10.50
N LEU A 152 4.65 2.07 10.51
CA LEU A 152 5.14 3.41 10.20
C LEU A 152 4.70 4.37 11.32
N ALA A 153 5.65 5.10 11.89
CA ALA A 153 5.36 6.14 12.89
C ALA A 153 4.99 7.48 12.23
N GLU A 154 5.49 7.70 11.01
CA GLU A 154 5.32 8.94 10.24
C GLU A 154 5.03 8.62 8.76
N SER A 155 4.46 9.59 8.04
CA SER A 155 4.36 9.49 6.58
C SER A 155 5.75 9.48 5.97
N TYR A 156 6.03 8.55 5.04
CA TYR A 156 7.36 8.32 4.47
C TYR A 156 8.43 7.94 5.49
N ASP A 157 8.05 7.30 6.61
CA ASP A 157 9.03 6.79 7.56
C ASP A 157 9.97 5.78 6.88
N GLN A 158 11.18 5.70 7.43
CA GLN A 158 12.13 4.68 7.07
C GLN A 158 11.51 3.31 7.40
N VAL A 159 11.61 2.37 6.46
CA VAL A 159 11.23 0.98 6.70
C VAL A 159 12.26 0.39 7.66
N LYS A 160 11.94 0.37 8.96
CA LYS A 160 12.77 -0.23 10.00
C LYS A 160 12.57 -1.74 10.04
N THR A 161 11.30 -2.14 9.97
CA THR A 161 10.89 -3.54 10.07
C THR A 161 9.80 -3.88 9.06
N ILE A 162 9.75 -5.15 8.65
CA ILE A 162 8.62 -5.74 7.92
C ILE A 162 7.97 -6.77 8.82
N GLU A 163 6.66 -6.69 9.01
CA GLU A 163 5.91 -7.72 9.72
C GLU A 163 5.39 -8.76 8.73
N VAL A 164 5.76 -10.01 9.00
CA VAL A 164 5.28 -11.19 8.27
C VAL A 164 4.08 -11.74 9.02
N MET A 165 2.96 -11.86 8.31
CA MET A 165 1.69 -12.26 8.87
C MET A 165 1.24 -13.56 8.21
N ASP A 166 0.74 -14.51 9.00
CA ASP A 166 0.16 -15.75 8.49
C ASP A 166 -1.28 -15.54 8.02
N LYS A 167 -1.60 -15.93 6.78
CA LYS A 167 -2.92 -15.70 6.19
C LYS A 167 -4.03 -16.51 6.88
N ALA A 168 -3.75 -17.71 7.36
CA ALA A 168 -4.76 -18.56 7.97
C ALA A 168 -5.24 -17.97 9.30
N SER A 169 -4.30 -17.57 10.16
CA SER A 169 -4.56 -17.08 11.51
C SER A 169 -4.70 -15.56 11.61
N GLY A 170 -4.13 -14.80 10.68
CA GLY A 170 -4.01 -13.33 10.77
C GLY A 170 -3.00 -12.87 11.82
N LYS A 171 -2.17 -13.77 12.36
CA LYS A 171 -1.19 -13.44 13.40
C LYS A 171 0.18 -13.14 12.79
N ARG A 172 0.92 -12.25 13.45
CA ARG A 172 2.33 -12.01 13.15
C ARG A 172 3.14 -13.24 13.49
N VAL A 173 3.90 -13.76 12.53
CA VAL A 173 4.77 -14.92 12.70
C VAL A 173 6.24 -14.55 12.72
N GLN A 174 6.60 -13.40 12.14
CA GLN A 174 7.97 -12.91 12.16
C GLN A 174 8.02 -11.39 11.99
N THR A 175 9.07 -10.77 12.52
CA THR A 175 9.46 -9.40 12.20
C THR A 175 10.83 -9.43 11.55
N LEU A 176 10.94 -8.86 10.35
CA LEU A 176 12.19 -8.80 9.58
C LEU A 176 12.82 -7.43 9.80
N GLU A 177 14.01 -7.42 10.40
CA GLU A 177 14.79 -6.20 10.59
C GLU A 177 15.39 -5.75 9.27
N VAL A 178 15.05 -4.55 8.82
CA VAL A 178 15.61 -3.96 7.59
C VAL A 178 16.89 -3.22 7.93
N GLY A 179 16.81 -2.23 8.83
CA GLY A 179 17.99 -1.55 9.40
C GLY A 179 18.92 -0.86 8.41
N LEU A 180 18.47 -0.61 7.17
CA LEU A 180 19.29 0.03 6.12
C LEU A 180 18.92 1.50 5.95
N PRO A 181 19.90 2.42 5.96
CA PRO A 181 19.64 3.85 5.77
C PRO A 181 19.06 4.13 4.38
N GLY A 182 18.19 5.13 4.30
CA GLY A 182 17.61 5.61 3.04
C GLY A 182 16.53 4.72 2.41
N CYS A 183 16.19 3.59 3.05
CA CYS A 183 15.06 2.74 2.67
C CYS A 183 13.76 3.27 3.27
N TYR A 184 13.14 4.24 2.59
CA TYR A 184 11.84 4.81 2.96
C TYR A 184 10.67 4.07 2.33
N SER A 185 9.52 4.04 3.02
CA SER A 185 8.30 3.47 2.45
C SER A 185 7.94 4.18 1.14
N GLN A 186 7.68 3.39 0.10
CA GLN A 186 7.14 3.82 -1.18
C GLN A 186 5.63 3.54 -1.27
N GLY A 187 4.96 3.46 -0.11
CA GLY A 187 3.53 3.22 -0.02
C GLY A 187 3.15 1.75 -0.12
N ILE A 188 2.02 1.46 -0.78
CA ILE A 188 1.41 0.11 -0.80
C ILE A 188 2.21 -0.96 -1.56
N ASP A 189 3.15 -0.52 -2.39
CA ASP A 189 4.01 -1.34 -3.25
C ASP A 189 5.48 -1.32 -2.81
N THR A 190 5.74 -0.93 -1.55
CA THR A 190 7.11 -0.91 -0.99
C THR A 190 7.77 -2.28 -1.03
N LEU A 191 7.00 -3.34 -0.77
CA LEU A 191 7.49 -4.72 -0.82
C LEU A 191 7.13 -5.39 -2.13
N LYS A 192 8.05 -6.20 -2.62
CA LYS A 192 7.81 -7.16 -3.70
C LYS A 192 8.00 -8.57 -3.14
N VAL A 193 7.38 -9.53 -3.81
CA VAL A 193 7.48 -10.97 -3.50
C VAL A 193 7.75 -11.70 -4.80
N ARG A 194 8.69 -12.64 -4.77
CA ARG A 194 8.96 -13.54 -5.90
C ARG A 194 9.27 -14.94 -5.41
N ILE A 195 9.17 -15.91 -6.32
CA ILE A 195 9.72 -17.25 -6.12
C ILE A 195 11.03 -17.33 -6.91
N GLU A 196 12.13 -17.56 -6.22
CA GLU A 196 13.47 -17.67 -6.80
C GLU A 196 14.06 -19.01 -6.36
N SER A 197 14.49 -19.84 -7.33
CA SER A 197 15.04 -21.19 -7.03
C SER A 197 14.14 -22.04 -6.11
N GLY A 198 12.82 -21.92 -6.25
CA GLY A 198 11.83 -22.63 -5.44
C GLY A 198 11.57 -22.03 -4.04
N SER A 199 12.30 -20.99 -3.65
CA SER A 199 12.15 -20.32 -2.36
C SER A 199 11.39 -19.00 -2.50
N THR A 200 10.52 -18.71 -1.53
CA THR A 200 9.84 -17.41 -1.46
C THR A 200 10.81 -16.34 -1.00
N GLN A 201 10.91 -15.25 -1.75
CA GLN A 201 11.70 -14.08 -1.39
C GLN A 201 10.80 -12.86 -1.19
N VAL A 202 11.04 -12.12 -0.12
CA VAL A 202 10.47 -10.79 0.17
C VAL A 202 11.57 -9.78 -0.05
N LEU A 203 11.30 -8.74 -0.84
CA LEU A 203 12.33 -7.79 -1.22
C LEU A 203 11.87 -6.34 -1.10
N LEU A 204 12.78 -5.52 -0.60
CA LEU A 204 12.83 -4.08 -0.76
C LEU A 204 13.76 -3.81 -1.94
N GLU A 205 13.19 -3.26 -3.03
CA GLU A 205 13.98 -3.02 -4.24
C GLU A 205 14.98 -1.87 -4.03
N PRO A 206 16.20 -1.99 -4.59
CA PRO A 206 17.17 -0.91 -4.55
C PRO A 206 16.65 0.31 -5.32
N ASN A 207 17.01 1.50 -4.84
CA ASN A 207 16.78 2.76 -5.54
C ASN A 207 17.95 3.73 -5.26
N ARG A 208 17.84 4.97 -5.71
CA ARG A 208 18.91 5.98 -5.57
C ARG A 208 19.32 6.29 -4.11
N HIS A 209 18.52 5.91 -3.12
CA HIS A 209 18.76 6.16 -1.70
C HIS A 209 18.78 4.89 -0.83
N CYS A 210 18.25 3.77 -1.32
CA CYS A 210 18.17 2.49 -0.62
C CYS A 210 18.95 1.43 -1.40
N LEU A 211 19.87 0.73 -0.73
CA LEU A 211 20.60 -0.39 -1.35
C LEU A 211 19.74 -1.64 -1.60
N GLY A 212 18.49 -1.62 -1.12
CA GLY A 212 17.59 -2.76 -1.17
C GLY A 212 17.93 -3.80 -0.11
N LYS A 213 17.01 -4.74 0.11
CA LYS A 213 17.21 -5.88 1.01
C LYS A 213 16.35 -7.04 0.57
N VAL A 214 16.88 -8.25 0.65
CA VAL A 214 16.17 -9.48 0.31
C VAL A 214 16.12 -10.39 1.52
N PHE A 215 14.95 -10.97 1.77
CA PHE A 215 14.75 -12.02 2.77
C PHE A 215 14.21 -13.26 2.07
N GLU A 216 14.79 -14.42 2.36
CA GLU A 216 14.42 -15.70 1.77
C GLU A 216 13.81 -16.62 2.81
N TRP A 217 12.70 -17.27 2.47
CA TRP A 217 12.08 -18.29 3.30
C TRP A 217 12.96 -19.55 3.36
N ARG A 218 13.39 -19.90 4.58
CA ARG A 218 14.16 -21.12 4.88
C ARG A 218 13.20 -22.17 5.43
N GLN A 219 12.87 -23.15 4.60
CA GLN A 219 11.88 -24.18 4.93
C GLN A 219 12.30 -25.04 6.14
N ASP A 220 13.59 -25.31 6.29
CA ASP A 220 14.17 -26.08 7.40
C ASP A 220 14.06 -25.36 8.75
N LYS A 221 14.01 -24.02 8.73
CA LYS A 221 13.93 -23.18 9.93
C LYS A 221 12.56 -22.55 10.15
N GLU A 222 11.65 -22.76 9.21
CA GLU A 222 10.33 -22.12 9.16
C GLU A 222 10.37 -20.60 9.39
N GLN A 223 11.36 -19.91 8.80
CA GLN A 223 11.53 -18.47 8.94
C GLN A 223 12.15 -17.83 7.70
N PHE A 224 11.94 -16.54 7.51
CA PHE A 224 12.67 -15.74 6.54
C PHE A 224 14.05 -15.35 7.10
N GLU A 225 15.11 -15.45 6.30
CA GLU A 225 16.46 -15.00 6.64
C GLU A 225 16.94 -13.97 5.62
N ALA A 226 17.70 -12.97 6.07
CA ALA A 226 18.29 -12.00 5.15
C ALA A 226 19.30 -12.69 4.24
N LEU A 227 19.20 -12.46 2.93
CA LEU A 227 20.25 -12.79 1.99
C LEU A 227 21.29 -11.67 2.03
N ASN A 228 22.52 -12.01 2.40
CA ASN A 228 23.66 -11.10 2.38
C ASN A 228 24.22 -10.96 0.96
#